data_AF-A0A7M5UQ19-F1
#
_entry.id   AF-A0A7M5UQ19-F1
#
_cell.length_a   1.000
_cell.length_b   1.000
_cell.length_c   1.000
_cell.angle_alpha   90.00
_cell.angle_beta   90.00
_cell.angle_gamma   90.00
#
_symmetry.space_group_name_H-M   'P 1'
#
loop_
_entity.id
_entity.type
_entity.pdbx_description
1 polymer ?
#
loop_
_entity_poly.entity_id
_entity_poly.type
_entity_poly.pdbx_seq_one_letter_code
_entity_poly.pdbx_strand_id
1 'polypeptide(L)'
;MAHLLGGKNCMESLSKDVSDLQETLESILTKVGRGGFVSWKFPGKNAIDINISEMLDDYSYCKDEESNNLSHIIMFELVIDRFCFLLQVTSKLFDHVMNDAIDNQESNNKRPQSQTVTATMSIGLISKKFWSKLSQFQYSYKNLLQKLRENNQSLMDLEQAISDLRLENQKLHRQKRQNAPKLAIKFDGPKSEVATPQDNDTLSGDNGDVNKASISTQTFETAFVECMTCDVLQNYLLDIGSCVVCICENQNLPSAINKHNKILRNTKLSPSNVNKWSSELQKDLKRLESLVNEKEEESRKHENENLELHVKIGHLEKVIHKLESEKIKFDSIKTELEVKCDFHSKQSEDFQARVKELEKDLYRKEESLNKRTDYVTQLEEKLKNSTEEITKLQSSNQILEKSLSNLSTQLESTKGLQEKNKDFNEELQNYKEKFESLQKDFQSTMDELTELKSENKMLLKHDK
;
A
#
# COMPACT_ATOMS: atom_id res chain seq x y z
N MET A 1 34.67 7.96 10.41
CA MET A 1 33.23 7.98 10.76
C MET A 1 32.89 8.87 11.96
N ALA A 2 33.84 9.22 12.84
CA ALA A 2 33.56 10.03 14.05
C ALA A 2 33.21 11.52 13.81
N HIS A 3 33.49 12.09 12.63
CA HIS A 3 33.24 13.53 12.33
C HIS A 3 31.77 13.90 12.08
N LEU A 4 30.83 12.96 12.19
CA LEU A 4 29.38 13.18 12.00
C LEU A 4 28.58 13.11 13.30
N LEU A 5 29.21 12.67 14.40
CA LEU A 5 28.57 12.61 15.71
C LEU A 5 28.30 14.05 16.20
N GLY A 6 27.13 14.29 16.79
CA GLY A 6 26.76 15.62 17.32
C GLY A 6 26.58 16.74 16.29
N GLY A 7 26.71 16.49 14.99
CA GLY A 7 26.53 17.52 13.95
C GLY A 7 25.11 18.07 13.88
N LYS A 8 24.95 19.40 13.78
CA LYS A 8 23.65 20.09 13.77
C LYS A 8 22.63 19.49 12.80
N ASN A 9 23.00 19.30 11.54
CA ASN A 9 22.09 18.76 10.52
C ASN A 9 21.64 17.32 10.85
N CYS A 10 22.52 16.52 11.46
CA CYS A 10 22.19 15.15 11.85
C CYS A 10 21.24 15.14 13.05
N MET A 11 21.50 16.01 14.04
CA MET A 11 20.61 16.22 15.19
C MET A 11 19.21 16.67 14.75
N GLU A 12 19.13 17.65 13.85
CA GLU A 12 17.86 18.13 13.29
C GLU A 12 17.13 17.02 12.51
N SER A 13 17.86 16.20 11.75
CA SER A 13 17.28 15.03 11.05
C SER A 13 16.72 14.01 12.03
N LEU A 14 17.48 13.64 13.07
CA LEU A 14 17.03 12.68 14.09
C LEU A 14 15.81 13.21 14.86
N SER A 15 15.79 14.52 15.18
CA SER A 15 14.63 15.17 15.79
C SER A 15 13.39 15.05 14.92
N LYS A 16 13.54 15.26 13.61
CA LYS A 16 12.45 15.09 12.67
C LYS A 16 11.98 13.64 12.59
N ASP A 17 12.91 12.68 12.49
CA ASP A 17 12.57 11.25 12.41
C ASP A 17 11.79 10.78 13.65
N VAL A 18 12.19 11.23 14.85
CA VAL A 18 11.46 10.95 16.09
C VAL A 18 10.05 11.56 16.07
N SER A 19 9.91 12.82 15.64
CA SER A 19 8.61 13.50 15.54
C SER A 19 7.67 12.81 14.54
N ASP A 20 8.16 12.49 13.34
CA ASP A 20 7.38 11.85 12.27
C ASP A 20 6.90 10.44 12.72
N LEU A 21 7.77 9.69 13.41
CA LEU A 21 7.39 8.41 14.01
C LEU A 21 6.33 8.56 15.09
N GLN A 22 6.48 9.56 15.96
CA GLN A 22 5.53 9.83 17.04
C GLN A 22 4.15 10.24 16.50
N GLU A 23 4.08 11.09 15.47
CA GLU A 23 2.82 11.45 14.80
C GLU A 23 2.14 10.21 14.18
N THR A 24 2.92 9.36 13.51
CA THR A 24 2.43 8.10 12.94
C THR A 24 1.85 7.19 14.02
N LEU A 25 2.55 7.07 15.16
CA LEU A 25 2.12 6.28 16.31
C LEU A 25 0.80 6.79 16.88
N GLU A 26 0.65 8.10 17.06
CA GLU A 26 -0.57 8.71 17.56
C GLU A 26 -1.77 8.40 16.64
N SER A 27 -1.58 8.51 15.33
CA SER A 27 -2.59 8.14 14.33
C SER A 27 -3.03 6.68 14.46
N ILE A 28 -2.10 5.74 14.64
CA ILE A 28 -2.44 4.31 14.77
C ILE A 28 -3.10 4.03 16.13
N LEU A 29 -2.64 4.67 17.20
CA LEU A 29 -3.16 4.50 18.56
C LEU A 29 -4.63 4.92 18.69
N THR A 30 -5.10 5.87 17.88
CA THR A 30 -6.54 6.22 17.84
C THR A 30 -7.43 5.02 17.47
N LYS A 31 -6.90 4.06 16.71
CA LYS A 31 -7.62 2.85 16.26
C LYS A 31 -7.47 1.67 17.22
N VAL A 32 -6.29 1.52 17.82
CA VAL A 32 -5.93 0.36 18.66
C VAL A 32 -6.26 0.57 20.15
N GLY A 33 -6.43 1.83 20.56
CA GLY A 33 -6.59 2.22 21.96
C GLY A 33 -5.29 2.13 22.78
N ARG A 34 -5.33 2.64 24.01
CA ARG A 34 -4.18 2.60 24.92
C ARG A 34 -3.90 1.17 25.34
N GLY A 35 -2.69 0.68 25.08
CA GLY A 35 -2.21 -0.65 25.44
C GLY A 35 -1.00 -0.60 26.36
N GLY A 36 -0.71 -1.70 27.05
CA GLY A 36 0.53 -1.88 27.81
C GLY A 36 1.70 -2.18 26.88
N PHE A 37 2.13 -1.20 26.11
CA PHE A 37 3.30 -1.29 25.23
C PHE A 37 4.54 -0.90 26.00
N VAL A 38 5.60 -1.69 25.95
CA VAL A 38 6.80 -1.45 26.76
C VAL A 38 7.82 -0.69 25.93
N SER A 39 8.47 0.31 26.53
CA SER A 39 9.60 0.98 25.90
C SER A 39 10.82 0.05 25.84
N TRP A 40 11.49 0.05 24.70
CA TRP A 40 12.77 -0.63 24.53
C TRP A 40 13.90 0.12 25.24
N LYS A 41 13.94 1.45 25.10
CA LYS A 41 14.98 2.31 25.69
C LYS A 41 14.82 2.49 27.19
N PHE A 42 13.58 2.56 27.69
CA PHE A 42 13.29 2.81 29.09
C PHE A 42 12.63 1.58 29.75
N PRO A 43 13.44 0.65 30.29
CA PRO A 43 12.95 -0.52 31.00
C PRO A 43 11.87 -0.20 32.03
N GLY A 44 10.77 -0.95 32.00
CA GLY A 44 9.67 -0.81 32.97
C GLY A 44 8.74 0.38 32.75
N LYS A 45 9.00 1.25 31.75
CA LYS A 45 8.07 2.31 31.34
C LYS A 45 7.20 1.86 30.17
N ASN A 46 5.96 2.35 30.11
CA ASN A 46 5.18 2.20 28.90
C ASN A 46 5.72 3.15 27.82
N ALA A 47 5.73 2.67 26.58
CA ALA A 47 6.17 3.43 25.43
C ALA A 47 5.28 4.66 25.15
N ILE A 48 3.99 4.60 25.51
CA ILE A 48 3.02 5.70 25.38
C ILE A 48 3.29 6.83 26.38
N ASP A 49 3.81 6.50 27.56
CA ASP A 49 3.95 7.47 28.67
C ASP A 49 5.24 8.31 28.55
N ILE A 50 6.02 8.11 27.48
CA ILE A 50 7.24 8.86 27.21
C ILE A 50 6.86 10.19 26.57
N ASN A 51 7.22 11.29 27.22
CA ASN A 51 7.03 12.64 26.70
C ASN A 51 8.08 12.94 25.62
N ILE A 52 7.71 12.74 24.36
CA ILE A 52 8.62 12.96 23.24
C ILE A 52 8.97 14.44 23.07
N SER A 53 8.03 15.37 23.29
CA SER A 53 8.31 16.80 23.15
C SER A 53 9.41 17.26 24.10
N GLU A 54 9.29 16.89 25.39
CA GLU A 54 10.29 17.23 26.41
C GLU A 54 11.66 16.61 26.09
N MET A 55 11.69 15.36 25.64
CA MET A 55 12.93 14.72 25.21
C MET A 55 13.57 15.43 24.01
N LEU A 56 12.79 15.88 23.03
CA LEU A 56 13.32 16.60 21.87
C LEU A 56 13.90 17.97 22.26
N ASP A 57 13.28 18.65 23.23
CA ASP A 57 13.76 19.93 23.75
C ASP A 57 15.06 19.76 24.55
N ASP A 58 15.11 18.78 25.45
CA ASP A 58 16.27 18.49 26.32
C ASP A 58 17.52 18.08 25.55
N TYR A 59 17.35 17.43 24.40
CA TYR A 59 18.44 16.92 23.57
C TYR A 59 18.59 17.69 22.24
N SER A 60 18.16 18.96 22.22
CA SER A 60 18.34 19.86 21.07
C SER A 60 19.81 20.28 20.87
N TYR A 61 20.15 20.70 19.64
CA TYR A 61 21.53 21.09 19.31
C TYR A 61 21.97 22.35 20.08
N CYS A 62 23.14 22.28 20.71
CA CYS A 62 23.72 23.37 21.50
C CYS A 62 25.16 23.69 21.06
N LYS A 63 25.83 24.61 21.78
CA LYS A 63 27.22 24.99 21.46
C LYS A 63 28.28 24.02 22.00
N ASP A 64 27.89 23.13 22.90
CA ASP A 64 28.81 22.17 23.53
C ASP A 64 28.88 20.87 22.73
N GLU A 65 30.08 20.50 22.28
CA GLU A 65 30.31 19.36 21.40
C GLU A 65 30.08 18.02 22.11
N GLU A 66 30.48 17.91 23.39
CA GLU A 66 30.27 16.69 24.19
C GLU A 66 28.78 16.46 24.46
N SER A 67 28.04 17.50 24.84
CA SER A 67 26.58 17.44 24.99
C SER A 67 25.91 17.05 23.67
N ASN A 68 26.32 17.63 22.54
CA ASN A 68 25.76 17.28 21.23
C ASN A 68 26.03 15.81 20.86
N ASN A 69 27.21 15.28 21.18
CA ASN A 69 27.53 13.88 20.96
C ASN A 69 26.62 12.95 21.78
N LEU A 70 26.38 13.29 23.05
CA LEU A 70 25.46 12.55 23.91
C LEU A 70 24.01 12.64 23.39
N SER A 71 23.55 13.85 23.06
CA SER A 71 22.23 14.09 22.51
C SER A 71 22.01 13.30 21.22
N HIS A 72 23.02 13.22 20.34
CA HIS A 72 22.94 12.41 19.12
C HIS A 72 22.66 10.94 19.42
N ILE A 73 23.44 10.34 20.33
CA ILE A 73 23.26 8.93 20.71
C ILE A 73 21.86 8.72 21.30
N ILE A 74 21.44 9.60 22.20
CA ILE A 74 20.14 9.52 22.86
C ILE A 74 19.00 9.63 21.85
N MET A 75 19.10 10.56 20.90
CA MET A 75 18.11 10.76 19.84
C MET A 75 18.04 9.55 18.90
N PHE A 76 19.19 8.98 18.54
CA PHE A 76 19.25 7.75 17.73
C PHE A 76 18.61 6.56 18.45
N GLU A 77 18.90 6.36 19.73
CA GLU A 77 18.22 5.33 20.53
C GLU A 77 16.72 5.59 20.67
N LEU A 78 16.29 6.86 20.69
CA LEU A 78 14.89 7.22 20.73
C LEU A 78 14.18 6.85 19.42
N VAL A 79 14.83 7.03 18.26
CA VAL A 79 14.35 6.53 16.96
C VAL A 79 14.13 5.02 17.02
N ILE A 80 15.12 4.27 17.52
CA ILE A 80 15.02 2.80 17.66
C ILE A 80 13.85 2.42 18.58
N ASP A 81 13.70 3.10 19.71
CA ASP A 81 12.61 2.87 20.66
C ASP A 81 11.23 3.12 20.03
N ARG A 82 11.08 4.22 19.27
CA ARG A 82 9.84 4.55 18.56
C ARG A 82 9.53 3.55 17.45
N PHE A 83 10.53 3.07 16.71
CA PHE A 83 10.33 1.97 15.76
C PHE A 83 9.89 0.67 16.43
N CYS A 84 10.53 0.31 17.56
CA CYS A 84 10.12 -0.85 18.34
C CYS A 84 8.68 -0.71 18.84
N PHE A 85 8.28 0.49 19.25
CA PHE A 85 6.92 0.78 19.65
C PHE A 85 5.95 0.65 18.46
N LEU A 86 6.31 1.15 17.28
CA LEU A 86 5.51 1.03 16.06
C LEU A 86 5.22 -0.44 15.74
N LEU A 87 6.24 -1.30 15.75
CA LEU A 87 6.08 -2.73 15.53
C LEU A 87 5.13 -3.38 16.55
N GLN A 88 5.20 -2.98 17.82
CA GLN A 88 4.30 -3.49 18.86
C GLN A 88 2.85 -3.04 18.63
N VAL A 89 2.63 -1.76 18.30
CA VAL A 89 1.29 -1.21 18.03
C VAL A 89 0.68 -1.84 16.79
N THR A 90 1.44 -1.95 15.70
CA THR A 90 0.97 -2.59 14.47
C THR A 90 0.66 -4.08 14.69
N SER A 91 1.44 -4.79 15.51
CA SER A 91 1.11 -6.17 15.89
C SER A 91 -0.24 -6.27 16.59
N LYS A 92 -0.52 -5.33 17.50
CA LYS A 92 -1.80 -5.28 18.23
C LYS A 92 -2.95 -4.85 17.32
N LEU A 93 -2.70 -3.99 16.33
CA LEU A 93 -3.67 -3.65 15.30
C LEU A 93 -4.08 -4.89 14.50
N PHE A 94 -3.13 -5.75 14.10
CA PHE A 94 -3.45 -7.01 13.43
C PHE A 94 -4.33 -7.90 14.30
N ASP A 95 -4.04 -8.01 15.60
CA ASP A 95 -4.89 -8.76 16.52
C ASP A 95 -6.31 -8.18 16.59
N HIS A 96 -6.47 -6.86 16.64
CA HIS A 96 -7.78 -6.21 16.64
C HIS A 96 -8.57 -6.51 15.36
N VAL A 97 -7.97 -6.30 14.19
CA VAL A 97 -8.62 -6.57 12.89
C VAL A 97 -9.00 -8.05 12.74
N MET A 98 -8.17 -8.94 13.27
CA MET A 98 -8.42 -10.38 13.24
C MET A 98 -9.56 -10.80 14.18
N ASN A 99 -9.61 -10.22 15.39
CA ASN A 99 -10.66 -10.53 16.36
C ASN A 99 -12.01 -9.91 15.96
N ASP A 100 -12.01 -8.68 15.40
CA ASP A 100 -13.23 -8.05 14.86
C ASP A 100 -13.82 -8.85 13.69
N ALA A 101 -12.98 -9.51 12.88
CA ALA A 101 -13.42 -10.39 11.80
C ALA A 101 -13.99 -11.73 12.29
N ILE A 102 -13.70 -12.12 13.55
CA ILE A 102 -14.12 -13.38 14.17
C ILE A 102 -15.34 -13.18 15.09
N ASP A 103 -15.51 -12.02 15.71
CA ASP A 103 -16.59 -11.71 16.67
C ASP A 103 -18.02 -11.62 16.06
N ASN A 104 -18.19 -11.89 14.76
CA ASN A 104 -19.51 -12.21 14.19
C ASN A 104 -19.93 -13.68 14.41
N GLN A 105 -19.09 -14.51 15.03
CA GLN A 105 -19.42 -15.85 15.48
C GLN A 105 -18.79 -16.12 16.85
N GLU A 106 -19.64 -16.24 17.87
CA GLU A 106 -19.33 -16.72 19.23
C GLU A 106 -18.76 -15.70 20.22
N SER A 107 -19.69 -15.09 20.96
CA SER A 107 -19.46 -14.61 22.31
C SER A 107 -18.98 -15.74 23.22
N ASN A 108 -17.68 -15.80 23.52
CA ASN A 108 -17.20 -16.44 24.76
C ASN A 108 -15.77 -16.01 25.18
N ASN A 109 -15.73 -15.25 26.27
CA ASN A 109 -14.72 -15.28 27.33
C ASN A 109 -13.24 -15.42 26.93
N LYS A 110 -12.57 -14.28 26.68
CA LYS A 110 -11.17 -14.11 27.11
C LYS A 110 -10.98 -12.75 27.79
N ARG A 111 -10.92 -12.77 29.13
CA ARG A 111 -10.44 -11.65 29.94
C ARG A 111 -9.09 -11.15 29.41
N PRO A 112 -8.84 -9.84 29.35
CA PRO A 112 -7.51 -9.33 29.02
C PRO A 112 -6.56 -9.75 30.16
N GLN A 113 -5.61 -10.64 29.86
CA GLN A 113 -4.52 -10.94 30.77
C GLN A 113 -3.74 -9.65 31.01
N SER A 114 -3.73 -9.18 32.26
CA SER A 114 -2.89 -8.06 32.68
C SER A 114 -1.43 -8.51 32.53
N GLN A 115 -0.78 -8.11 31.44
CA GLN A 115 0.65 -8.35 31.29
C GLN A 115 1.37 -7.43 32.27
N THR A 116 1.98 -8.03 33.27
CA THR A 116 2.92 -7.40 34.18
C THR A 116 4.06 -6.77 33.37
N VAL A 117 4.18 -5.45 33.46
CA VAL A 117 5.19 -4.62 32.80
C VAL A 117 6.53 -4.83 33.52
N THR A 118 7.21 -5.96 33.30
CA THR A 118 8.48 -6.24 34.00
C THR A 118 9.60 -6.82 33.15
N ALA A 119 9.36 -7.18 31.88
CA ALA A 119 10.41 -7.70 31.01
C ALA A 119 10.76 -6.71 29.91
N THR A 120 11.99 -6.20 29.91
CA THR A 120 12.58 -5.49 28.77
C THR A 120 12.52 -6.39 27.55
N MET A 121 11.80 -5.96 26.52
CA MET A 121 11.69 -6.72 25.27
C MET A 121 12.87 -6.39 24.36
N SER A 122 13.65 -7.39 23.97
CA SER A 122 14.72 -7.18 22.99
C SER A 122 14.13 -6.87 21.61
N ILE A 123 14.84 -6.08 20.80
CA ILE A 123 14.44 -5.72 19.43
C ILE A 123 14.12 -6.99 18.62
N GLY A 124 14.98 -8.02 18.71
CA GLY A 124 14.76 -9.28 18.00
C GLY A 124 13.47 -9.99 18.40
N LEU A 125 13.07 -9.93 19.67
CA LEU A 125 11.83 -10.53 20.14
C LEU A 125 10.61 -9.72 19.67
N ILE A 126 10.70 -8.38 19.68
CA ILE A 126 9.66 -7.49 19.13
C ILE A 126 9.45 -7.79 17.63
N SER A 127 10.53 -7.82 16.86
CA SER A 127 10.49 -8.12 15.42
C SER A 127 9.93 -9.51 15.13
N LYS A 128 10.33 -10.53 15.91
CA LYS A 128 9.82 -11.90 15.74
C LYS A 128 8.31 -11.98 16.04
N LYS A 129 7.85 -11.33 17.11
CA LYS A 129 6.42 -11.26 17.45
C LYS A 129 5.64 -10.55 16.34
N PHE A 130 6.13 -9.40 15.87
CA PHE A 130 5.53 -8.67 14.77
C PHE A 130 5.42 -9.52 13.50
N TRP A 131 6.51 -10.16 13.08
CA TRP A 131 6.51 -11.01 11.88
C TRP A 131 5.54 -12.19 12.00
N SER A 132 5.49 -12.82 13.18
CA SER A 132 4.54 -13.90 13.46
C SER A 132 3.09 -13.42 13.33
N LYS A 133 2.77 -12.23 13.85
CA LYS A 133 1.43 -11.64 13.77
C LYS A 133 1.07 -11.21 12.36
N LEU A 134 2.00 -10.60 11.63
CA LEU A 134 1.81 -10.24 10.23
C LEU A 134 1.55 -11.49 9.35
N SER A 135 2.31 -12.57 9.58
CA SER A 135 2.14 -13.83 8.85
C SER A 135 0.77 -14.46 9.13
N GLN A 136 0.34 -14.44 10.40
CA GLN A 136 -0.99 -14.91 10.81
C GLN A 136 -2.11 -14.07 10.17
N PHE A 137 -1.97 -12.75 10.18
CA PHE A 137 -2.90 -11.83 9.52
C PHE A 137 -3.00 -12.11 8.02
N GLN A 138 -1.86 -12.27 7.33
CA GLN A 138 -1.83 -12.57 5.90
C GLN A 138 -2.53 -13.90 5.57
N TYR A 139 -2.29 -14.94 6.38
CA TYR A 139 -2.94 -16.24 6.19
C TYR A 139 -4.46 -16.12 6.34
N SER A 140 -4.93 -15.48 7.41
CA SER A 140 -6.36 -15.31 7.63
C SER A 140 -7.03 -14.38 6.62
N TYR A 141 -6.36 -13.33 6.15
CA TYR A 141 -6.84 -12.48 5.07
C TYR A 141 -7.03 -13.28 3.76
N LYS A 142 -6.07 -14.14 3.41
CA LYS A 142 -6.20 -15.04 2.25
C LYS A 142 -7.37 -16.01 2.40
N ASN A 143 -7.54 -16.60 3.60
CA ASN A 143 -8.67 -17.48 3.88
C ASN A 143 -10.01 -16.75 3.78
N LEU A 144 -10.11 -15.50 4.26
CA LEU A 144 -11.32 -14.69 4.15
C LEU A 144 -11.66 -14.39 2.68
N LEU A 145 -10.67 -14.03 1.86
CA LEU A 145 -10.86 -13.82 0.42
C LEU A 145 -11.32 -15.09 -0.32
N GLN A 146 -10.80 -16.25 0.09
CA GLN A 146 -11.23 -17.53 -0.47
C GLN A 146 -12.69 -17.82 -0.10
N LYS A 147 -13.07 -17.69 1.17
CA LYS A 147 -14.47 -17.85 1.63
C LYS A 147 -15.42 -16.90 0.91
N LEU A 148 -15.03 -15.65 0.67
CA LEU A 148 -15.84 -14.70 -0.09
C LEU A 148 -16.09 -15.18 -1.53
N ARG A 149 -15.07 -15.76 -2.17
CA ARG A 149 -15.19 -16.32 -3.53
C ARG A 149 -16.11 -17.54 -3.56
N GLU A 150 -15.96 -18.44 -2.59
CA GLU A 150 -16.81 -19.64 -2.44
C GLU A 150 -18.27 -19.24 -2.19
N ASN A 151 -18.52 -18.25 -1.34
CA ASN A 151 -19.86 -17.73 -1.08
C ASN A 151 -20.48 -17.08 -2.31
N ASN A 152 -19.72 -16.30 -3.09
CA ASN A 152 -20.20 -15.71 -4.34
C ASN A 152 -20.54 -16.77 -5.39
N GLN A 153 -19.73 -17.83 -5.49
CA GLN A 153 -20.04 -18.96 -6.38
C GLN A 153 -21.32 -19.66 -5.92
N SER A 154 -21.45 -19.93 -4.61
CA SER A 154 -22.65 -20.55 -4.04
C SER A 154 -23.91 -19.70 -4.28
N LEU A 155 -23.80 -18.36 -4.24
CA LEU A 155 -24.90 -17.46 -4.57
C LEU A 155 -25.29 -17.56 -6.04
N MET A 156 -24.33 -17.59 -6.97
CA MET A 156 -24.63 -17.79 -8.40
C MET A 156 -25.29 -19.15 -8.66
N ASP A 157 -24.83 -20.21 -8.00
CA ASP A 157 -25.41 -21.55 -8.13
C ASP A 157 -26.85 -21.59 -7.58
N LEU A 158 -27.13 -20.90 -6.47
CA LEU A 158 -28.48 -20.74 -5.92
C LEU A 158 -29.38 -19.90 -6.83
N GLU A 159 -28.89 -18.81 -7.41
CA GLU A 159 -29.62 -18.00 -8.38
C GLU A 159 -29.99 -18.79 -9.64
N GLN A 160 -29.05 -19.62 -10.12
CA GLN A 160 -29.27 -20.52 -11.23
C GLN A 160 -30.33 -21.58 -10.89
N ALA A 161 -30.23 -22.22 -9.72
CA ALA A 161 -31.21 -23.18 -9.25
C ALA A 161 -32.62 -22.57 -9.11
N ILE A 162 -32.73 -21.32 -8.63
CA ILE A 162 -34.00 -20.59 -8.57
C ILE A 162 -34.55 -20.31 -9.98
N SER A 163 -33.70 -19.97 -10.94
CA SER A 163 -34.08 -19.77 -12.35
C SER A 163 -34.62 -21.06 -12.98
N ASP A 164 -33.93 -22.17 -12.76
CA ASP A 164 -34.32 -23.49 -13.27
C ASP A 164 -35.64 -23.97 -12.66
N LEU A 165 -35.82 -23.79 -11.35
CA LEU A 165 -37.08 -24.09 -10.66
C LEU A 165 -38.25 -23.21 -11.13
N ARG A 166 -38.00 -21.95 -11.51
CA ARG A 166 -39.02 -21.08 -12.13
C ARG A 166 -39.42 -21.58 -13.51
N LEU A 167 -38.45 -22.02 -14.31
CA LEU A 167 -38.69 -22.59 -15.64
C LEU A 167 -39.45 -23.92 -15.57
N GLU A 168 -39.11 -24.77 -14.60
CA GLU A 168 -39.81 -26.03 -14.35
C GLU A 168 -41.24 -25.81 -13.86
N ASN A 169 -41.47 -24.85 -12.95
CA ASN A 169 -42.83 -24.47 -12.54
C ASN A 169 -43.67 -23.93 -13.71
N GLN A 170 -43.08 -23.14 -14.63
CA GLN A 170 -43.78 -22.71 -15.85
C GLN A 170 -44.15 -23.89 -16.77
N LYS A 171 -43.27 -24.89 -16.89
CA LYS A 171 -43.54 -26.13 -17.65
C LYS A 171 -44.64 -26.97 -17.01
N LEU A 172 -44.62 -27.13 -15.68
CA LEU A 172 -45.66 -27.82 -14.91
C LEU A 172 -47.02 -27.09 -14.98
N HIS A 173 -47.04 -25.75 -14.97
CA HIS A 173 -48.26 -24.97 -15.19
C HIS A 173 -48.83 -25.12 -16.61
N ARG A 174 -47.96 -25.30 -17.64
CA ARG A 174 -48.40 -25.64 -19.00
C ARG A 174 -48.94 -27.07 -19.10
N GLN A 175 -48.32 -28.05 -18.43
CA GLN A 175 -48.77 -29.45 -18.43
C GLN A 175 -50.06 -29.68 -17.64
N LYS A 176 -50.27 -29.00 -16.49
CA LYS A 176 -51.52 -29.06 -15.73
C LYS A 176 -52.74 -28.47 -16.46
N ARG A 177 -52.54 -27.66 -17.51
CA ARG A 177 -53.61 -27.20 -18.41
C ARG A 177 -54.02 -28.24 -19.45
N GLN A 178 -53.23 -29.30 -19.65
CA GLN A 178 -53.46 -30.23 -20.76
C GLN A 178 -53.77 -31.67 -20.36
N ASN A 179 -53.49 -32.15 -19.14
CA ASN A 179 -53.87 -33.53 -18.77
C ASN A 179 -54.17 -33.69 -17.28
N ALA A 180 -55.42 -34.06 -16.96
CA ALA A 180 -55.77 -34.80 -15.76
C ALA A 180 -55.40 -36.30 -15.96
N PRO A 181 -55.03 -37.04 -14.90
CA PRO A 181 -54.20 -38.23 -15.03
C PRO A 181 -55.00 -39.53 -15.25
N LYS A 182 -54.38 -40.49 -15.94
CA LYS A 182 -54.63 -41.92 -15.72
C LYS A 182 -53.31 -42.60 -15.38
N LEU A 183 -53.23 -43.12 -14.15
CA LEU A 183 -52.16 -43.97 -13.64
C LEU A 183 -52.18 -45.34 -14.34
N ALA A 184 -50.99 -45.88 -14.63
CA ALA A 184 -50.78 -47.32 -14.66
C ALA A 184 -49.42 -47.64 -14.02
N ILE A 185 -49.49 -48.63 -13.12
CA ILE A 185 -48.50 -49.11 -12.16
C ILE A 185 -47.43 -49.98 -12.86
N LYS A 186 -46.21 -50.00 -12.33
CA LYS A 186 -45.40 -51.24 -12.20
C LYS A 186 -44.38 -51.12 -11.06
N PHE A 187 -44.41 -52.13 -10.20
CA PHE A 187 -43.55 -52.42 -9.06
C PHE A 187 -42.41 -53.34 -9.52
N ASP A 188 -41.21 -53.20 -8.94
CA ASP A 188 -40.32 -54.31 -8.58
C ASP A 188 -39.24 -53.82 -7.60
N GLY A 189 -38.96 -54.61 -6.56
CA GLY A 189 -38.02 -54.30 -5.47
C GLY A 189 -36.78 -55.22 -5.46
N PRO A 190 -35.74 -54.92 -4.65
CA PRO A 190 -34.59 -55.80 -4.47
C PRO A 190 -34.46 -56.39 -3.05
N LYS A 191 -33.73 -57.51 -2.91
CA LYS A 191 -33.19 -58.10 -1.67
C LYS A 191 -31.70 -58.43 -1.89
N SER A 192 -30.78 -57.92 -1.05
CA SER A 192 -30.08 -58.58 0.09
C SER A 192 -29.36 -59.88 -0.26
N GLU A 193 -28.24 -60.29 0.32
CA GLU A 193 -27.11 -59.74 1.11
C GLU A 193 -26.24 -60.97 1.47
N VAL A 194 -24.93 -60.77 1.60
CA VAL A 194 -23.96 -61.43 2.52
C VAL A 194 -23.83 -62.96 2.60
N ALA A 195 -22.61 -63.48 2.41
CA ALA A 195 -21.92 -64.40 3.34
C ALA A 195 -20.45 -64.71 2.92
N THR A 196 -19.57 -64.79 3.91
CA THR A 196 -18.24 -65.45 3.95
C THR A 196 -18.29 -66.54 5.05
N PRO A 197 -17.21 -67.26 5.42
CA PRO A 197 -16.12 -67.95 4.68
C PRO A 197 -15.94 -69.42 5.18
N GLN A 198 -15.00 -70.18 4.60
CA GLN A 198 -13.97 -71.03 5.28
C GLN A 198 -13.59 -72.36 4.57
N ASP A 199 -12.28 -72.64 4.70
CA ASP A 199 -11.57 -73.91 4.91
C ASP A 199 -11.18 -74.87 3.77
N ASN A 200 -9.85 -74.94 3.59
CA ASN A 200 -8.95 -76.09 3.61
C ASN A 200 -9.24 -77.30 2.70
N ASP A 201 -8.38 -77.47 1.69
CA ASP A 201 -8.15 -78.75 1.04
C ASP A 201 -6.64 -79.09 0.92
N THR A 202 -6.25 -80.05 1.77
CA THR A 202 -5.63 -81.34 1.43
C THR A 202 -4.64 -81.42 0.25
N LEU A 203 -3.35 -81.62 0.56
CA LEU A 203 -2.43 -82.37 -0.30
C LEU A 203 -1.66 -83.40 0.53
N SER A 204 -2.06 -84.66 0.35
CA SER A 204 -1.44 -85.85 0.90
C SER A 204 -0.15 -86.17 0.14
N GLY A 205 0.99 -86.14 0.85
CA GLY A 205 2.28 -86.63 0.40
C GLY A 205 2.60 -87.94 1.13
N ASP A 206 2.44 -89.03 0.40
CA ASP A 206 2.82 -90.39 0.73
C ASP A 206 4.30 -90.47 1.17
N ASN A 207 4.58 -91.02 2.35
CA ASN A 207 5.93 -91.40 2.73
C ASN A 207 5.89 -92.69 3.54
N GLY A 208 6.43 -93.71 2.87
CA GLY A 208 6.59 -95.09 3.31
C GLY A 208 7.10 -95.26 4.74
N ASP A 209 6.42 -96.16 5.42
CA ASP A 209 6.81 -96.82 6.65
C ASP A 209 8.13 -97.58 6.43
N VAL A 210 9.26 -96.94 6.76
CA VAL A 210 10.57 -97.59 6.76
C VAL A 210 10.71 -98.37 8.05
N ASN A 211 10.55 -99.69 7.91
CA ASN A 211 10.94 -100.76 8.83
C ASN A 211 12.00 -100.35 9.87
N LYS A 212 11.58 -100.33 11.14
CA LYS A 212 12.47 -100.48 12.30
C LYS A 212 13.00 -101.91 12.35
N ALA A 213 14.10 -102.17 11.66
CA ALA A 213 14.91 -103.37 11.86
C ALA A 213 16.23 -102.99 12.55
N SER A 214 16.24 -103.02 13.89
CA SER A 214 17.48 -102.99 14.67
C SER A 214 18.13 -104.38 14.61
N ILE A 215 18.83 -104.68 13.52
CA ILE A 215 19.68 -105.88 13.43
C ILE A 215 21.04 -105.50 14.01
N SER A 216 21.29 -105.94 15.25
CA SER A 216 22.62 -105.85 15.88
C SER A 216 23.50 -106.98 15.36
N THR A 217 24.24 -106.76 14.28
CA THR A 217 25.30 -107.67 13.79
C THR A 217 26.66 -107.25 14.34
N GLN A 218 26.85 -107.31 15.66
CA GLN A 218 28.20 -107.19 16.23
C GLN A 218 28.56 -108.50 16.92
N THR A 219 29.44 -109.26 16.29
CA THR A 219 30.11 -110.41 16.91
C THR A 219 31.20 -109.89 17.86
N PHE A 220 31.53 -110.64 18.92
CA PHE A 220 32.53 -110.24 19.92
C PHE A 220 33.91 -109.89 19.30
N GLU A 221 34.22 -110.45 18.13
CA GLU A 221 35.44 -110.19 17.36
C GLU A 221 35.42 -108.86 16.58
N THR A 222 34.25 -108.30 16.28
CA THR A 222 34.09 -107.00 15.57
C THR A 222 33.69 -105.86 16.51
N ALA A 223 33.52 -106.14 17.81
CA ALA A 223 33.18 -105.15 18.83
C ALA A 223 34.27 -104.11 19.10
N PHE A 224 35.53 -104.45 18.78
CA PHE A 224 36.71 -103.61 19.03
C PHE A 224 37.38 -103.09 17.74
N VAL A 225 36.81 -103.40 16.57
CA VAL A 225 37.28 -102.86 15.29
C VAL A 225 36.58 -101.54 15.02
N GLU A 226 37.35 -100.49 14.76
CA GLU A 226 36.83 -99.17 14.45
C GLU A 226 35.99 -99.25 13.17
N CYS A 227 34.71 -98.91 13.27
CA CYS A 227 33.84 -98.86 12.10
C CYS A 227 34.29 -97.72 11.17
N MET A 228 34.69 -98.05 9.94
CA MET A 228 35.14 -97.09 8.93
C MET A 228 34.11 -95.98 8.68
N THR A 229 32.82 -96.34 8.64
CA THR A 229 31.73 -95.36 8.47
C THR A 229 31.62 -94.41 9.65
N CYS A 230 31.80 -94.91 10.88
CA CYS A 230 31.79 -94.07 12.07
C CYS A 230 33.02 -93.16 12.13
N ASP A 231 34.19 -93.64 11.70
CA ASP A 231 35.41 -92.85 11.62
C ASP A 231 35.26 -91.68 10.63
N VAL A 232 34.78 -91.97 9.42
CA VAL A 232 34.49 -90.96 8.40
C VAL A 232 33.44 -89.95 8.90
N LEU A 233 32.36 -90.42 9.53
CA LEU A 233 31.33 -89.54 10.08
C LEU A 233 31.89 -88.64 11.19
N GLN A 234 32.74 -89.16 12.08
CA GLN A 234 33.34 -88.36 13.14
C GLN A 234 34.27 -87.28 12.60
N ASN A 235 35.02 -87.56 11.54
CA ASN A 235 35.86 -86.56 10.88
C ASN A 235 35.00 -85.42 10.28
N TYR A 236 33.91 -85.75 9.57
CA TYR A 236 32.98 -84.73 9.06
C TYR A 236 32.35 -83.88 10.18
N LEU A 237 32.01 -84.50 11.32
CA LEU A 237 31.49 -83.75 12.46
C LEU A 237 32.54 -82.76 12.98
N LEU A 238 33.79 -83.18 13.16
CA LEU A 238 34.87 -82.29 13.60
C LEU A 238 35.12 -81.15 12.60
N ASP A 239 35.05 -81.42 11.30
CA ASP A 239 35.19 -80.41 10.24
C ASP A 239 34.03 -79.40 10.27
N ILE A 240 32.78 -79.87 10.33
CA ILE A 240 31.59 -79.00 10.46
C ILE A 240 31.68 -78.16 11.73
N GLY A 241 32.10 -78.77 12.85
CA GLY A 241 32.32 -78.07 14.10
C GLY A 241 33.35 -76.95 13.95
N SER A 242 34.48 -77.24 13.33
CA SER A 242 35.55 -76.26 13.08
C SER A 242 35.06 -75.10 12.20
N CYS A 243 34.28 -75.38 11.15
CA CYS A 243 33.65 -74.34 10.33
C CYS A 243 32.72 -73.44 11.15
N VAL A 244 31.88 -74.02 12.01
CA VAL A 244 30.99 -73.23 12.88
C VAL A 244 31.77 -72.39 13.89
N VAL A 245 32.87 -72.91 14.45
CA VAL A 245 33.77 -72.13 15.31
C VAL A 245 34.31 -70.92 14.55
N CYS A 246 34.84 -71.10 13.34
CA CYS A 246 35.34 -70.00 12.52
C CYS A 246 34.26 -68.96 12.22
N ILE A 247 33.03 -69.38 11.90
CA ILE A 247 31.91 -68.47 11.65
C ILE A 247 31.58 -67.66 12.92
N CYS A 248 31.49 -68.32 14.07
CA CYS A 248 31.25 -67.62 15.35
C CYS A 248 32.37 -66.64 15.67
N GLU A 249 33.64 -67.02 15.51
CA GLU A 249 34.79 -66.15 15.76
C GLU A 249 34.80 -64.93 14.83
N ASN A 250 34.52 -65.11 13.54
CA ASN A 250 34.42 -64.01 12.57
C ASN A 250 33.28 -63.04 12.89
N GLN A 251 32.21 -63.53 13.53
CA GLN A 251 31.07 -62.71 13.96
C GLN A 251 31.20 -62.24 15.43
N ASN A 252 32.37 -62.42 16.07
CA ASN A 252 32.63 -62.08 17.47
C ASN A 252 31.67 -62.75 18.48
N LEU A 253 31.17 -63.94 18.16
CA LEU A 253 30.28 -64.72 19.02
C LEU A 253 31.03 -65.80 19.79
N PRO A 254 30.64 -66.10 21.04
CA PRO A 254 31.21 -67.21 21.78
C PRO A 254 30.72 -68.54 21.22
N SER A 255 31.67 -69.42 20.85
CA SER A 255 31.37 -70.79 20.43
C SER A 255 31.41 -71.78 21.62
N ALA A 256 30.30 -72.47 21.83
CA ALA A 256 30.16 -73.53 22.81
C ALA A 256 30.85 -74.82 22.32
N ILE A 257 30.84 -75.08 21.01
CA ILE A 257 31.52 -76.23 20.43
C ILE A 257 33.05 -76.07 20.48
N ASN A 258 33.59 -74.86 20.33
CA ASN A 258 35.03 -74.58 20.52
C ASN A 258 35.49 -74.96 21.94
N LYS A 259 34.70 -74.59 22.96
CA LYS A 259 34.98 -74.97 24.36
C LYS A 259 34.96 -76.48 24.55
N HIS A 260 34.03 -77.18 23.89
CA HIS A 260 33.92 -78.63 23.97
C HIS A 260 35.07 -79.35 23.23
N ASN A 261 35.43 -78.89 22.02
CA ASN A 261 36.52 -79.43 21.21
C ASN A 261 37.88 -79.28 21.90
N LYS A 262 38.13 -78.16 22.60
CA LYS A 262 39.36 -77.95 23.39
C LYS A 262 39.54 -79.00 24.50
N ILE A 263 38.44 -79.53 25.05
CA ILE A 263 38.47 -80.60 26.06
C ILE A 263 38.77 -81.96 25.41
N LEU A 264 38.25 -82.19 24.20
CA LEU A 264 38.36 -83.46 23.48
C LEU A 264 39.71 -83.64 22.74
N ARG A 265 40.52 -82.59 22.57
CA ARG A 265 41.86 -82.62 21.96
C ARG A 265 41.95 -83.45 20.65
N ASN A 266 40.93 -83.36 19.80
CA ASN A 266 40.83 -84.10 18.53
C ASN A 266 40.84 -85.64 18.67
N THR A 267 40.33 -86.17 19.79
CA THR A 267 40.13 -87.60 19.99
C THR A 267 38.77 -88.06 19.48
N LYS A 268 38.66 -89.35 19.12
CA LYS A 268 37.40 -89.97 18.68
C LYS A 268 36.30 -89.78 19.73
N LEU A 269 35.12 -89.38 19.27
CA LEU A 269 33.98 -89.09 20.14
C LEU A 269 33.38 -90.41 20.65
N SER A 270 33.26 -90.54 21.97
CA SER A 270 32.42 -91.58 22.57
C SER A 270 30.94 -91.32 22.25
N PRO A 271 30.05 -92.33 22.32
CA PRO A 271 28.62 -92.14 22.06
C PRO A 271 27.99 -91.02 22.92
N SER A 272 28.38 -90.89 24.19
CA SER A 272 27.94 -89.81 25.07
C SER A 272 28.50 -88.43 24.65
N ASN A 273 29.73 -88.40 24.13
CA ASN A 273 30.34 -87.17 23.62
C ASN A 273 29.71 -86.72 22.30
N VAL A 274 29.24 -87.62 21.43
CA VAL A 274 28.51 -87.26 20.20
C VAL A 274 27.22 -86.51 20.51
N ASN A 275 26.44 -86.98 21.49
CA ASN A 275 25.20 -86.31 21.91
C ASN A 275 25.46 -84.93 22.53
N LYS A 276 26.52 -84.82 23.35
CA LYS A 276 26.92 -83.54 23.95
C LYS A 276 27.44 -82.57 22.89
N TRP A 277 28.28 -83.06 21.97
CA TRP A 277 28.80 -82.30 20.84
C TRP A 277 27.66 -81.75 19.97
N SER A 278 26.66 -82.59 19.64
CA SER A 278 25.47 -82.17 18.89
C SER A 278 24.68 -81.09 19.62
N SER A 279 24.52 -81.22 20.95
CA SER A 279 23.84 -80.22 21.77
C SER A 279 24.58 -78.88 21.82
N GLU A 280 25.92 -78.89 21.88
CA GLU A 280 26.71 -77.65 21.84
C GLU A 280 26.73 -77.01 20.44
N LEU A 281 26.78 -77.81 19.38
CA LEU A 281 26.63 -77.33 18.00
C LEU A 281 25.28 -76.62 17.81
N GLN A 282 24.19 -77.22 18.29
CA GLN A 282 22.85 -76.62 18.21
C GLN A 282 22.76 -75.26 18.92
N LYS A 283 23.48 -75.08 20.04
CA LYS A 283 23.53 -73.77 20.71
C LYS A 283 24.23 -72.72 19.86
N ASP A 284 25.33 -73.09 19.18
CA ASP A 284 26.06 -72.17 18.31
C ASP A 284 25.24 -71.82 17.07
N LEU A 285 24.57 -72.80 16.45
CA LEU A 285 23.64 -72.57 15.33
C LEU A 285 22.47 -71.65 15.72
N LYS A 286 21.87 -71.83 16.89
CA LYS A 286 20.81 -70.92 17.39
C LYS A 286 21.29 -69.49 17.60
N ARG A 287 22.54 -69.29 18.04
CA ARG A 287 23.12 -67.93 18.16
C ARG A 287 23.33 -67.31 16.79
N LEU A 288 23.82 -68.09 15.83
CA LEU A 288 24.00 -67.63 14.45
C LEU A 288 22.66 -67.28 13.80
N GLU A 289 21.64 -68.11 13.99
CA GLU A 289 20.27 -67.85 13.54
C GLU A 289 19.73 -66.54 14.12
N SER A 290 19.92 -66.30 15.42
CA SER A 290 19.52 -65.03 16.06
C SER A 290 20.24 -63.82 15.46
N LEU A 291 21.55 -63.92 15.20
CA LEU A 291 22.33 -62.82 14.62
C LEU A 291 21.89 -62.53 13.18
N VAL A 292 21.64 -63.58 12.38
CA VAL A 292 21.14 -63.42 11.01
C VAL A 292 19.79 -62.71 11.02
N ASN A 293 18.87 -63.15 11.89
CA ASN A 293 17.56 -62.51 12.02
C ASN A 293 17.67 -61.02 12.43
N GLU A 294 18.56 -60.70 13.39
CA GLU A 294 18.82 -59.32 13.82
C GLU A 294 19.36 -58.47 12.66
N LYS A 295 20.31 -59.00 11.87
CA LYS A 295 20.89 -58.30 10.72
C LYS A 295 19.90 -58.12 9.58
N GLU A 296 19.05 -59.10 9.32
CA GLU A 296 17.96 -58.97 8.36
C GLU A 296 16.95 -57.89 8.78
N GLU A 297 16.62 -57.81 10.07
CA GLU A 297 15.74 -56.77 10.60
C GLU A 297 16.38 -55.37 10.48
N GLU A 298 17.67 -55.23 10.83
CA GLU A 298 18.44 -54.00 10.65
C GLU A 298 18.49 -53.58 9.17
N SER A 299 18.72 -54.53 8.26
CA SER A 299 18.71 -54.28 6.81
C SER A 299 17.34 -53.80 6.32
N ARG A 300 16.25 -54.44 6.76
CA ARG A 300 14.87 -54.00 6.42
C ARG A 300 14.58 -52.59 6.95
N LYS A 301 15.06 -52.26 8.15
CA LYS A 301 14.90 -50.92 8.72
C LYS A 301 15.61 -49.86 7.88
N HIS A 302 16.86 -50.10 7.50
CA HIS A 302 17.62 -49.19 6.65
C HIS A 302 17.03 -49.06 5.23
N GLU A 303 16.49 -50.13 4.67
CA GLU A 303 15.78 -50.08 3.39
C GLU A 303 14.54 -49.18 3.46
N ASN A 304 13.75 -49.28 4.53
CA ASN A 304 12.60 -48.41 4.77
C ASN A 304 13.02 -46.93 4.98
N GLU A 305 14.08 -46.68 5.75
CA GLU A 305 14.64 -45.34 5.96
C GLU A 305 15.12 -44.72 4.64
N ASN A 306 15.79 -45.51 3.78
CA ASN A 306 16.22 -45.09 2.45
C ASN A 306 15.03 -44.74 1.54
N LEU A 307 13.97 -45.54 1.57
CA LEU A 307 12.75 -45.26 0.81
C LEU A 307 12.12 -43.93 1.26
N GLU A 308 12.03 -43.71 2.57
CA GLU A 308 11.49 -42.47 3.14
C GLU A 308 12.33 -41.25 2.75
N LEU A 309 13.67 -41.36 2.82
CA LEU A 309 14.58 -40.32 2.37
C LEU A 309 14.42 -40.04 0.87
N HIS A 310 14.25 -41.07 0.04
CA HIS A 310 14.04 -40.91 -1.39
C HIS A 310 12.74 -40.14 -1.70
N VAL A 311 11.66 -40.44 -0.98
CA VAL A 311 10.40 -39.68 -1.07
C VAL A 311 10.60 -38.22 -0.65
N LYS A 312 11.35 -37.95 0.43
CA LYS A 312 11.67 -36.59 0.88
C LYS A 312 12.48 -35.81 -0.15
N ILE A 313 13.49 -36.44 -0.77
CA ILE A 313 14.29 -35.84 -1.84
C ILE A 313 13.39 -35.46 -3.02
N GLY A 314 12.54 -36.37 -3.50
CA GLY A 314 11.62 -36.07 -4.61
C GLY A 314 10.61 -34.96 -4.27
N HIS A 315 10.22 -34.82 -3.01
CA HIS A 315 9.40 -33.69 -2.57
C HIS A 315 10.18 -32.36 -2.61
N LEU A 316 11.43 -32.36 -2.10
CA LEU A 316 12.29 -31.18 -2.11
C LEU A 316 12.61 -30.71 -3.54
N GLU A 317 12.87 -31.64 -4.47
CA GLU A 317 13.09 -31.32 -5.89
C GLU A 317 11.87 -30.63 -6.52
N LYS A 318 10.65 -31.11 -6.23
CA LYS A 318 9.41 -30.45 -6.68
C LYS A 318 9.25 -29.05 -6.11
N VAL A 319 9.60 -28.84 -4.84
CA VAL A 319 9.57 -27.53 -4.20
C VAL A 319 10.59 -26.58 -4.84
N ILE A 320 11.81 -27.05 -5.10
CA ILE A 320 12.87 -26.29 -5.77
C ILE A 320 12.39 -25.85 -7.16
N HIS A 321 11.89 -26.78 -7.98
CA HIS A 321 11.38 -26.46 -9.31
C HIS A 321 10.25 -25.42 -9.27
N LYS A 322 9.35 -25.52 -8.28
CA LYS A 322 8.29 -24.53 -8.10
C LYS A 322 8.86 -23.14 -7.76
N LEU A 323 9.80 -23.06 -6.82
CA LEU A 323 10.45 -21.81 -6.42
C LEU A 323 11.23 -21.17 -7.58
N GLU A 324 11.90 -21.97 -8.41
CA GLU A 324 12.59 -21.49 -9.61
C GLU A 324 11.61 -20.90 -10.62
N SER A 325 10.47 -21.55 -10.84
CA SER A 325 9.42 -21.03 -11.74
C SER A 325 8.81 -19.72 -11.22
N GLU A 326 8.66 -19.58 -9.90
CA GLU A 326 8.17 -18.35 -9.26
C GLU A 326 9.21 -17.23 -9.34
N LYS A 327 10.50 -17.56 -9.17
CA LYS A 327 11.61 -16.61 -9.33
C LYS A 327 11.66 -16.03 -10.74
N ILE A 328 11.55 -16.85 -11.79
CA ILE A 328 11.53 -16.38 -13.19
C ILE A 328 10.37 -15.41 -13.43
N LYS A 329 9.18 -15.71 -12.90
CA LYS A 329 8.01 -14.80 -12.99
C LYS A 329 8.27 -13.49 -12.27
N PHE A 330 8.85 -13.55 -11.08
CA PHE A 330 9.20 -12.36 -10.31
C PHE A 330 10.22 -11.48 -11.04
N ASP A 331 11.27 -12.07 -11.60
CA ASP A 331 12.29 -11.35 -12.38
C ASP A 331 11.68 -10.70 -13.65
N SER A 332 10.73 -11.37 -14.32
CA SER A 332 10.00 -10.80 -15.45
C SER A 332 9.15 -9.59 -15.04
N ILE A 333 8.45 -9.66 -13.90
CA ILE A 333 7.64 -8.53 -13.40
C ILE A 333 8.56 -7.36 -12.99
N LYS A 334 9.70 -7.67 -12.35
CA LYS A 334 10.68 -6.67 -11.93
C LYS A 334 11.21 -5.87 -13.12
N THR A 335 11.60 -6.55 -14.20
CA THR A 335 12.10 -5.90 -15.42
C THR A 335 11.03 -5.04 -16.10
N GLU A 336 9.76 -5.49 -16.13
CA GLU A 336 8.64 -4.68 -16.64
C GLU A 336 8.42 -3.40 -15.81
N LEU A 337 8.51 -3.50 -14.48
CA LEU A 337 8.37 -2.36 -13.58
C LEU A 337 9.54 -1.37 -13.69
N GLU A 338 10.77 -1.85 -13.87
CA GLU A 338 11.94 -1.00 -14.12
C GLU A 338 11.77 -0.17 -15.40
N VAL A 339 11.33 -0.80 -16.50
CA VAL A 339 11.06 -0.09 -17.76
C VAL A 339 9.95 0.96 -17.60
N LYS A 340 8.88 0.66 -16.85
CA LYS A 340 7.81 1.63 -16.57
C LYS A 340 8.30 2.79 -15.69
N CYS A 341 9.13 2.54 -14.69
CA CYS A 341 9.73 3.58 -13.86
C CYS A 341 10.61 4.51 -14.69
N ASP A 342 11.48 3.97 -15.54
CA ASP A 342 12.33 4.76 -16.43
C ASP A 342 11.53 5.63 -17.39
N PHE A 343 10.43 5.08 -17.95
CA PHE A 343 9.52 5.83 -18.81
C PHE A 343 8.86 7.00 -18.07
N HIS A 344 8.30 6.75 -16.89
CA HIS A 344 7.66 7.79 -16.09
C HIS A 344 8.65 8.83 -15.56
N SER A 345 9.89 8.44 -15.24
CA SER A 345 10.94 9.37 -14.84
C SER A 345 11.26 10.35 -15.97
N LYS A 346 11.48 9.85 -17.18
CA LYS A 346 11.73 10.72 -18.36
C LYS A 346 10.55 11.62 -18.66
N GLN A 347 9.32 11.10 -18.60
CA GLN A 347 8.12 11.90 -18.79
C GLN A 347 7.98 13.01 -17.74
N SER A 348 8.34 12.73 -16.48
CA SER A 348 8.34 13.73 -15.41
C SER A 348 9.38 14.83 -15.66
N GLU A 349 10.59 14.48 -16.12
CA GLU A 349 11.63 15.44 -16.49
C GLU A 349 11.18 16.36 -17.64
N ASP A 350 10.57 15.79 -18.68
CA ASP A 350 10.02 16.54 -19.81
C ASP A 350 8.91 17.52 -19.38
N PHE A 351 8.00 17.07 -18.51
CA PHE A 351 6.96 17.94 -17.96
C PHE A 351 7.56 19.06 -17.10
N GLN A 352 8.56 18.76 -16.28
CA GLN A 352 9.22 19.77 -15.46
C GLN A 352 9.95 20.80 -16.32
N ALA A 353 10.60 20.37 -17.42
CA ALA A 353 11.21 21.29 -18.38
C ALA A 353 10.15 22.19 -19.06
N ARG A 354 8.99 21.62 -19.42
CA ARG A 354 7.88 22.37 -20.01
C ARG A 354 7.29 23.41 -19.05
N VAL A 355 7.12 23.05 -17.77
CA VAL A 355 6.64 23.97 -16.73
C VAL A 355 7.60 25.14 -16.57
N LYS A 356 8.91 24.89 -16.47
CA LYS A 356 9.93 25.95 -16.36
C LYS A 356 9.90 26.92 -17.54
N GLU A 357 9.62 26.43 -18.75
CA GLU A 357 9.53 27.29 -19.92
C GLU A 357 8.24 28.14 -19.92
N LEU A 358 7.11 27.54 -19.52
CA LEU A 358 5.84 28.26 -19.36
C LEU A 358 5.92 29.34 -18.27
N GLU A 359 6.61 29.08 -17.16
CA GLU A 359 6.85 30.06 -16.10
C GLU A 359 7.64 31.28 -16.61
N LYS A 360 8.69 31.06 -17.42
CA LYS A 360 9.44 32.16 -18.05
C LYS A 360 8.57 32.98 -19.02
N ASP A 361 7.73 32.30 -19.81
CA ASP A 361 6.82 32.97 -20.74
C ASP A 361 5.74 33.77 -20.02
N LEU A 362 5.24 33.26 -18.88
CA LEU A 362 4.32 34.00 -18.02
C LEU A 362 4.97 35.26 -17.47
N TYR A 363 6.19 35.15 -16.94
CA TYR A 363 6.94 36.31 -16.43
C TYR A 363 7.12 37.40 -17.50
N ARG A 364 7.51 37.01 -18.73
CA ARG A 364 7.64 37.94 -19.86
C ARG A 364 6.33 38.62 -20.22
N LYS A 365 5.22 37.86 -20.21
CA LYS A 365 3.89 38.41 -20.50
C LYS A 365 3.42 39.37 -19.41
N GLU A 366 3.69 39.06 -18.15
CA GLU A 366 3.37 39.92 -17.00
C GLU A 366 4.13 41.25 -17.09
N GLU A 367 5.43 41.22 -17.40
CA GLU A 367 6.23 42.43 -17.60
C GLU A 367 5.69 43.29 -18.77
N SER A 368 5.32 42.65 -19.88
CA SER A 368 4.72 43.33 -21.04
C SER A 368 3.36 43.94 -20.70
N LEU A 369 2.53 43.22 -19.94
CA LEU A 369 1.24 43.72 -19.47
C LEU A 369 1.42 44.94 -18.58
N ASN A 370 2.37 44.90 -17.65
CA ASN A 370 2.64 46.01 -16.74
C ASN A 370 3.06 47.28 -17.49
N LYS A 371 3.98 47.15 -18.46
CA LYS A 371 4.37 48.26 -19.36
C LYS A 371 3.18 48.84 -20.11
N ARG A 372 2.26 47.99 -20.56
CA ARG A 372 1.06 48.43 -21.27
C ARG A 372 0.07 49.14 -20.33
N THR A 373 -0.06 48.67 -19.09
CA THR A 373 -0.87 49.32 -18.05
C THR A 373 -0.32 50.71 -17.69
N ASP A 374 1.01 50.84 -17.54
CA ASP A 374 1.67 52.14 -17.32
C ASP A 374 1.45 53.11 -18.49
N TYR A 375 1.45 52.59 -19.72
CA TYR A 375 1.18 53.41 -20.90
C TYR A 375 -0.30 53.86 -20.96
N VAL A 376 -1.25 52.97 -20.64
CA VAL A 376 -2.68 53.30 -20.61
C VAL A 376 -2.96 54.37 -19.55
N THR A 377 -2.42 54.23 -18.34
CA THR A 377 -2.59 55.23 -17.27
C THR A 377 -2.06 56.61 -17.67
N GLN A 378 -0.91 56.68 -18.36
CA GLN A 378 -0.41 57.94 -18.94
C GLN A 378 -1.36 58.54 -19.99
N LEU A 379 -1.99 57.71 -20.82
CA LEU A 379 -2.98 58.18 -21.79
C LEU A 379 -4.25 58.70 -21.12
N GLU A 380 -4.72 58.02 -20.07
CA GLU A 380 -5.87 58.46 -19.27
C GLU A 380 -5.61 59.81 -18.59
N GLU A 381 -4.41 60.03 -18.06
CA GLU A 381 -4.02 61.32 -17.47
C GLU A 381 -4.00 62.45 -18.51
N LYS A 382 -3.41 62.20 -19.70
CA LYS A 382 -3.43 63.16 -20.81
C LYS A 382 -4.85 63.47 -21.26
N LEU A 383 -5.70 62.45 -21.39
CA LEU A 383 -7.10 62.61 -21.76
C LEU A 383 -7.81 63.50 -20.72
N LYS A 384 -7.61 63.23 -19.42
CA LYS A 384 -8.19 64.04 -18.33
C LYS A 384 -7.75 65.51 -18.44
N ASN A 385 -6.46 65.77 -18.61
CA ASN A 385 -5.93 67.13 -18.72
C ASN A 385 -6.52 67.89 -19.93
N SER A 386 -6.55 67.24 -21.10
CA SER A 386 -7.18 67.85 -22.28
C SER A 386 -8.69 68.07 -22.10
N THR A 387 -9.38 67.18 -21.38
CA THR A 387 -10.82 67.34 -21.10
C THR A 387 -11.05 68.54 -20.15
N GLU A 388 -10.22 68.69 -19.12
CA GLU A 388 -10.25 69.87 -18.24
C GLU A 388 -9.94 71.18 -19.00
N GLU A 389 -9.02 71.16 -19.95
CA GLU A 389 -8.73 72.31 -20.80
C GLU A 389 -9.91 72.67 -21.72
N ILE A 390 -10.53 71.66 -22.36
CA ILE A 390 -11.73 71.86 -23.19
C ILE A 390 -12.87 72.47 -22.37
N THR A 391 -13.12 71.97 -21.15
CA THR A 391 -14.18 72.53 -20.28
C THR A 391 -13.91 73.98 -19.88
N LYS A 392 -12.65 74.35 -19.60
CA LYS A 392 -12.25 75.75 -19.36
C LYS A 392 -12.50 76.61 -20.60
N LEU A 393 -12.06 76.18 -21.77
CA LEU A 393 -12.28 76.91 -23.03
C LEU A 393 -13.78 77.07 -23.34
N GLN A 394 -14.58 76.03 -23.12
CA GLN A 394 -16.04 76.10 -23.26
C GLN A 394 -16.67 77.14 -22.32
N SER A 395 -16.25 77.18 -21.06
CA SER A 395 -16.74 78.20 -20.11
C SER A 395 -16.35 79.62 -20.52
N SER A 396 -15.13 79.82 -21.04
CA SER A 396 -14.67 81.12 -21.56
C SER A 396 -15.46 81.53 -22.80
N ASN A 397 -15.71 80.61 -23.73
CA ASN A 397 -16.53 80.88 -24.92
C ASN A 397 -17.95 81.28 -24.53
N GLN A 398 -18.58 80.62 -23.54
CA GLN A 398 -19.90 81.02 -23.05
C GLN A 398 -19.92 82.43 -22.45
N ILE A 399 -18.85 82.84 -21.76
CA ILE A 399 -18.72 84.22 -21.24
C ILE A 399 -18.62 85.22 -22.40
N LEU A 400 -17.76 84.93 -23.38
CA LEU A 400 -17.58 85.78 -24.56
C LEU A 400 -18.86 85.91 -25.39
N GLU A 401 -19.61 84.82 -25.58
CA GLU A 401 -20.93 84.83 -26.25
C GLU A 401 -21.93 85.74 -25.51
N LYS A 402 -21.98 85.67 -24.18
CA LYS A 402 -22.82 86.58 -23.36
C LYS A 402 -22.39 88.03 -23.51
N SER A 403 -21.09 88.31 -23.49
CA SER A 403 -20.55 89.67 -23.70
C SER A 403 -20.86 90.20 -25.10
N LEU A 404 -20.70 89.38 -26.14
CA LEU A 404 -21.06 89.73 -27.53
C LEU A 404 -22.56 90.02 -27.66
N SER A 405 -23.41 89.20 -27.04
CA SER A 405 -24.86 89.43 -26.99
C SER A 405 -25.19 90.77 -26.33
N ASN A 406 -24.57 91.09 -25.20
CA ASN A 406 -24.76 92.36 -24.50
C ASN A 406 -24.22 93.57 -25.29
N LEU A 407 -23.07 93.44 -25.95
CA LEU A 407 -22.56 94.50 -26.84
C LEU A 407 -23.48 94.71 -28.04
N SER A 408 -24.07 93.65 -28.58
CA SER A 408 -25.04 93.73 -29.68
C SER A 408 -26.30 94.49 -29.27
N THR A 409 -26.86 94.21 -28.08
CA THR A 409 -28.03 94.94 -27.55
C THR A 409 -27.71 96.42 -27.25
N GLN A 410 -26.50 96.69 -26.73
CA GLN A 410 -26.00 98.06 -26.55
C GLN A 410 -25.85 98.79 -27.89
N LEU A 411 -25.27 98.15 -28.91
CA LEU A 411 -25.13 98.72 -30.24
C LEU A 411 -26.50 99.10 -30.82
N GLU A 412 -27.49 98.21 -30.73
CA GLU A 412 -28.85 98.46 -31.22
C GLU A 412 -29.53 99.62 -30.49
N SER A 413 -29.36 99.70 -29.16
CA SER A 413 -29.84 100.82 -28.36
C SER A 413 -29.17 102.15 -28.78
N THR A 414 -27.87 102.11 -29.06
CA THR A 414 -27.09 103.29 -29.47
C THR A 414 -27.49 103.76 -30.87
N LYS A 415 -27.74 102.83 -31.80
CA LYS A 415 -28.31 103.14 -33.12
C LYS A 415 -29.68 103.79 -32.98
N GLY A 416 -30.56 103.26 -32.14
CA GLY A 416 -31.88 103.86 -31.89
C GLY A 416 -31.79 105.27 -31.29
N LEU A 417 -30.83 105.52 -30.41
CA LEU A 417 -30.54 106.88 -29.92
C LEU A 417 -29.98 107.79 -31.01
N GLN A 418 -29.10 107.29 -31.88
CA GLN A 418 -28.55 108.04 -33.00
C GLN A 418 -29.63 108.45 -34.00
N GLU A 419 -30.58 107.56 -34.30
CA GLU A 419 -31.73 107.84 -35.17
C GLU A 419 -32.61 108.93 -34.57
N LYS A 420 -32.96 108.85 -33.28
CA LYS A 420 -33.65 109.94 -32.56
C LYS A 420 -32.88 111.27 -32.58
N ASN A 421 -31.55 111.23 -32.43
CA ASN A 421 -30.73 112.43 -32.48
C ASN A 421 -30.72 113.05 -33.88
N LYS A 422 -30.77 112.21 -34.93
CA LYS A 422 -30.92 112.66 -36.31
C LYS A 422 -32.28 113.34 -36.51
N ASP A 423 -33.37 112.72 -36.04
CA ASP A 423 -34.71 113.31 -36.07
C ASP A 423 -34.75 114.65 -35.35
N PHE A 424 -34.19 114.75 -34.14
CA PHE A 424 -34.09 116.01 -33.40
C PHE A 424 -33.26 117.06 -34.13
N ASN A 425 -32.20 116.65 -34.83
CA ASN A 425 -31.36 117.56 -35.60
C ASN A 425 -32.11 118.08 -36.84
N GLU A 426 -32.91 117.24 -37.49
CA GLU A 426 -33.82 117.63 -38.58
C GLU A 426 -34.91 118.61 -38.07
N GLU A 427 -35.49 118.36 -36.90
CA GLU A 427 -36.41 119.29 -36.24
C GLU A 427 -35.76 120.64 -35.90
N LEU A 428 -34.56 120.61 -35.30
CA LEU A 428 -33.77 121.81 -35.00
C LEU A 428 -33.46 122.61 -36.27
N GLN A 429 -33.12 121.93 -37.36
CA GLN A 429 -32.88 122.58 -38.65
C GLN A 429 -34.14 123.26 -39.19
N ASN A 430 -35.30 122.62 -39.09
CA ASN A 430 -36.59 123.23 -39.46
C ASN A 430 -36.93 124.44 -38.58
N TYR A 431 -36.72 124.35 -37.26
CA TYR A 431 -36.88 125.50 -36.36
C TYR A 431 -35.93 126.64 -36.71
N LYS A 432 -34.68 126.32 -37.08
CA LYS A 432 -33.70 127.30 -37.52
C LYS A 432 -34.14 128.00 -38.81
N GLU A 433 -34.60 127.24 -39.80
CA GLU A 433 -35.14 127.79 -41.06
C GLU A 433 -36.37 128.67 -40.82
N LYS A 434 -37.29 128.24 -39.93
CA LYS A 434 -38.43 129.06 -39.49
C LYS A 434 -37.99 130.34 -38.80
N PHE A 435 -36.99 130.26 -37.92
CA PHE A 435 -36.44 131.43 -37.23
C PHE A 435 -35.78 132.41 -38.21
N GLU A 436 -35.02 131.91 -39.17
CA GLU A 436 -34.41 132.73 -40.24
C GLU A 436 -35.48 133.39 -41.13
N SER A 437 -36.56 132.67 -41.47
CA SER A 437 -37.73 133.24 -42.17
C SER A 437 -38.37 134.34 -41.35
N LEU A 438 -38.65 134.09 -40.06
CA LEU A 438 -39.28 135.06 -39.18
C LEU A 438 -38.39 136.29 -38.97
N GLN A 439 -37.08 136.11 -38.91
CA GLN A 439 -36.09 137.18 -38.84
C GLN A 439 -36.11 138.02 -40.13
N LYS A 440 -36.23 137.38 -41.29
CA LYS A 440 -36.36 138.06 -42.58
C LYS A 440 -37.69 138.82 -42.69
N ASP A 441 -38.79 138.24 -42.25
CA ASP A 441 -40.10 138.89 -42.22
C ASP A 441 -40.10 140.08 -41.25
N PHE A 442 -39.47 139.93 -40.08
CA PHE A 442 -39.27 141.01 -39.12
C PHE A 442 -38.42 142.14 -39.71
N GLN A 443 -37.35 141.81 -40.45
CA GLN A 443 -36.55 142.81 -41.15
C GLN A 443 -37.36 143.52 -42.24
N SER A 444 -38.16 142.78 -43.01
CA SER A 444 -39.06 143.35 -44.01
C SER A 444 -40.11 144.29 -43.41
N THR A 445 -40.72 143.90 -42.28
CA THR A 445 -41.66 144.80 -41.56
C THR A 445 -40.94 145.99 -40.95
N MET A 446 -39.71 145.84 -40.47
CA MET A 446 -38.89 146.97 -40.02
C MET A 446 -38.63 147.94 -41.19
N ASP A 447 -38.33 147.41 -42.38
CA ASP A 447 -38.07 148.18 -43.59
C ASP A 447 -39.35 148.92 -44.06
N GLU A 448 -40.51 148.26 -44.10
CA GLU A 448 -41.83 148.88 -44.37
C GLU A 448 -42.17 149.98 -43.35
N LEU A 449 -41.85 149.76 -42.06
CA LEU A 449 -42.08 150.74 -41.02
C LEU A 449 -41.17 151.96 -41.20
N THR A 450 -39.93 151.78 -41.67
CA THR A 450 -39.08 152.90 -42.08
C THR A 450 -39.60 153.63 -43.32
N GLU A 451 -40.19 152.93 -44.29
CA GLU A 451 -40.81 153.51 -45.48
C GLU A 451 -42.04 154.36 -45.09
N LEU A 452 -42.95 153.84 -44.27
CA LEU A 452 -44.09 154.59 -43.70
C LEU A 452 -43.64 155.78 -42.85
N LYS A 453 -42.52 155.66 -42.12
CA LYS A 453 -41.93 156.76 -41.35
C LYS A 453 -41.38 157.85 -42.28
N SER A 454 -40.88 157.47 -43.46
CA SER A 454 -40.40 158.39 -44.49
C SER A 454 -41.56 159.08 -45.23
N GLU A 455 -42.67 158.37 -45.51
CA GLU A 455 -43.90 158.94 -46.05
C GLU A 455 -44.57 159.93 -45.08
N ASN A 456 -44.67 159.59 -43.79
CA ASN A 456 -45.14 160.53 -42.75
C ASN A 456 -44.28 161.80 -42.69
N LYS A 457 -42.97 161.67 -42.94
CA LYS A 457 -42.04 162.80 -42.98
C LYS A 457 -42.22 163.68 -44.23
N MET A 458 -42.74 163.12 -45.33
CA MET A 458 -43.08 163.85 -46.55
C MET A 458 -44.43 164.58 -46.41
N LEU A 459 -45.41 163.97 -45.73
CA LEU A 459 -46.70 164.62 -45.42
C LEU A 459 -46.56 165.79 -44.44
N LEU A 460 -45.62 165.74 -43.50
CA LEU A 460 -45.34 166.83 -42.54
C LEU A 460 -44.63 168.06 -43.13
N LYS A 461 -44.20 168.03 -44.41
CA LYS A 461 -43.46 169.14 -45.05
C LYS A 461 -44.30 170.05 -45.95
N HIS A 462 -45.58 169.77 -46.15
CA HIS A 462 -46.43 170.61 -47.01
C HIS A 462 -47.34 171.61 -46.28
N ASP A 463 -47.20 171.75 -44.96
CA ASP A 463 -47.95 172.70 -44.11
C ASP A 463 -47.08 173.81 -43.48
N LYS A 464 -45.96 174.20 -44.13
CA LYS A 464 -45.24 175.44 -43.81
C LYS A 464 -44.73 176.17 -45.03
#